data_AF-A0A3M9ZP02-F1
#
_entry.id   AF-A0A3M9ZP02-F1
#
_cell.length_a   1.000
_cell.length_b   1.000
_cell.length_c   1.000
_cell.angle_alpha   90.00
_cell.angle_beta   90.00
_cell.angle_gamma   90.00
#
_symmetry.space_group_name_H-M   'P 1'
#
loop_
_entity.id
_entity.type
_entity.pdbx_description
1 polymer ?
#
loop_
_entity_poly.entity_id
_entity_poly.type
_entity_poly.pdbx_seq_one_letter_code
_entity_poly.pdbx_strand_id
1 'polypeptide(L)'
;MVPHAPDGMATFDDRLRLQKLVYMIEAFGVYLGYDFSWYLRGPYCTRLAKTGFELEQIAHRIEDNTKTKFTDPYMQKRFDRAIRFIERIMESPSDMERLEIAASIHLLLQTTSLDKQAIFSRVISKMPSSGDQKRLDGLCESMWDELSKEDLIPYGR
;
A
#
# COMPACT_ATOMS: atom_id res chain seq x y z
N MET A 1 11.86 -7.16 8.34
CA MET A 1 12.11 -6.17 7.25
C MET A 1 10.82 -6.02 6.47
N VAL A 2 10.61 -4.89 5.78
CA VAL A 2 9.44 -4.74 4.90
C VAL A 2 9.64 -5.65 3.67
N PRO A 3 8.70 -6.55 3.36
CA PRO A 3 8.84 -7.47 2.23
C PRO A 3 8.83 -6.69 0.92
N HIS A 4 9.63 -7.15 -0.04
CA HIS A 4 9.71 -6.59 -1.40
C HIS A 4 9.89 -5.06 -1.42
N ALA A 5 10.64 -4.50 -0.45
CA ALA A 5 10.98 -3.09 -0.48
C ALA A 5 11.62 -2.72 -1.83
N PRO A 6 11.37 -1.49 -2.35
CA PRO A 6 11.99 -1.06 -3.59
C PRO A 6 13.51 -1.02 -3.48
N ASP A 7 14.21 -1.38 -4.57
CA ASP A 7 15.68 -1.38 -4.63
C ASP A 7 16.26 0.04 -4.75
N GLY A 8 15.42 1.05 -4.98
CA GLY A 8 15.78 2.46 -5.11
C GLY A 8 14.60 3.31 -5.59
N MET A 9 14.88 4.50 -6.12
CA MET A 9 13.86 5.44 -6.63
C MET A 9 13.95 5.67 -8.14
N ALA A 10 14.86 4.98 -8.82
CA ALA A 10 15.15 5.14 -10.24
C ALA A 10 13.94 4.82 -11.14
N THR A 11 13.23 3.73 -10.87
CA THR A 11 12.13 3.26 -11.72
C THR A 11 10.77 3.81 -11.26
N PHE A 12 9.82 3.91 -12.19
CA PHE A 12 8.44 4.29 -11.85
C PHE A 12 7.79 3.28 -10.91
N ASP A 13 8.02 1.99 -11.14
CA ASP A 13 7.42 0.92 -10.35
C ASP A 13 7.97 0.90 -8.92
N ASP A 14 9.26 1.13 -8.72
CA ASP A 14 9.83 1.21 -7.36
C ASP A 14 9.25 2.38 -6.56
N ARG A 15 9.11 3.54 -7.22
CA ARG A 15 8.44 4.70 -6.60
C ARG A 15 7.01 4.38 -6.25
N LEU A 16 6.27 3.72 -7.14
CA LEU A 16 4.90 3.32 -6.89
C LEU A 16 4.83 2.31 -5.72
N ARG A 17 5.80 1.40 -5.62
CA ARG A 17 5.87 0.38 -4.56
C ARG A 17 6.07 1.02 -3.20
N LEU A 18 7.00 1.98 -3.10
CA LEU A 18 7.19 2.78 -1.89
C LEU A 18 5.87 3.42 -1.44
N GLN A 19 5.14 4.03 -2.38
CA GLN A 19 3.88 4.71 -2.09
C GLN A 19 2.84 3.77 -1.51
N LYS A 20 2.68 2.56 -2.07
CA LYS A 20 1.69 1.60 -1.58
C LYS A 20 2.08 0.95 -0.26
N LEU A 21 3.35 0.60 -0.09
CA LEU A 21 3.85 0.01 1.16
C LEU A 21 3.67 0.97 2.32
N VAL A 22 4.11 2.22 2.19
CA VAL A 22 3.99 3.23 3.25
C VAL A 22 2.53 3.54 3.55
N TYR A 23 1.70 3.69 2.51
CA TYR A 23 0.27 3.89 2.70
C TYR A 23 -0.39 2.74 3.48
N MET A 24 -0.11 1.49 3.12
CA MET A 24 -0.68 0.34 3.84
C MET A 24 -0.20 0.31 5.29
N ILE A 25 1.07 0.59 5.57
CA ILE A 25 1.58 0.69 6.94
C ILE A 25 0.81 1.75 7.75
N GLU A 26 0.53 2.92 7.16
CA GLU A 26 -0.30 3.94 7.81
C GLU A 26 -1.77 3.52 7.97
N ALA A 27 -2.34 2.77 7.02
CA ALA A 27 -3.70 2.23 7.11
C ALA A 27 -3.88 1.27 8.30
N PHE A 28 -2.81 0.56 8.70
CA PHE A 28 -2.79 -0.25 9.93
C PHE A 28 -2.57 0.58 11.21
N GLY A 29 -2.55 1.91 11.10
CA GLY A 29 -2.45 2.84 12.22
C GLY A 29 -1.03 3.12 12.69
N VAL A 30 -0.01 2.85 11.87
CA VAL A 30 1.37 3.27 12.12
C VAL A 30 1.58 4.61 11.43
N TYR A 31 1.31 5.71 12.13
CA TYR A 31 1.39 7.05 11.53
C TYR A 31 2.83 7.46 11.23
N LEU A 32 3.13 7.76 9.97
CA LEU A 32 4.44 8.17 9.47
C LEU A 32 4.47 9.64 9.00
N GLY A 33 3.31 10.30 9.00
CA GLY A 33 3.21 11.74 8.72
C GLY A 33 2.98 12.09 7.26
N TYR A 34 2.50 11.14 6.46
CA TYR A 34 2.24 11.35 5.04
C TYR A 34 0.75 11.49 4.72
N ASP A 35 0.43 12.49 3.91
CA ASP A 35 -0.94 12.71 3.45
C ASP A 35 -1.08 12.16 2.02
N PHE A 36 -1.89 11.12 1.87
CA PHE A 36 -2.11 10.46 0.58
C PHE A 36 -3.37 10.97 -0.12
N SER A 37 -3.27 11.11 -1.43
CA SER A 37 -4.39 11.49 -2.30
C SER A 37 -4.56 10.49 -3.44
N TRP A 38 -5.75 10.51 -4.07
CA TRP A 38 -6.04 9.66 -5.21
C TRP A 38 -5.34 10.18 -6.47
N TYR A 39 -4.35 9.47 -6.99
CA TYR A 39 -3.55 9.92 -8.14
C TYR A 39 -3.12 8.75 -9.04
N LEU A 40 -3.42 8.86 -10.34
CA LEU A 40 -3.08 7.95 -11.46
C LEU A 40 -3.29 6.45 -11.21
N ARG A 41 -2.57 5.85 -10.27
CA ARG A 41 -2.52 4.43 -9.86
C ARG A 41 -2.90 4.24 -8.37
N GLY A 42 -3.78 5.09 -7.81
CA GLY A 42 -4.26 5.00 -6.42
C GLY A 42 -3.59 5.97 -5.42
N PRO A 43 -3.41 5.61 -4.13
CA PRO A 43 -2.77 6.50 -3.14
C PRO A 43 -1.37 6.95 -3.55
N TYR A 44 -1.14 8.26 -3.47
CA TYR A 44 0.15 8.88 -3.74
C TYR A 44 0.36 10.11 -2.84
N CYS A 45 1.60 10.28 -2.38
CA CYS A 45 2.08 11.41 -1.61
C CYS A 45 3.39 11.94 -2.23
N THR A 46 3.35 13.16 -2.78
CA THR A 46 4.52 13.81 -3.38
C THR A 46 5.64 14.03 -2.35
N ARG A 47 5.30 14.33 -1.10
CA ARG A 47 6.28 14.48 -0.01
C ARG A 47 7.02 13.17 0.26
N LEU A 48 6.32 12.04 0.24
CA LEU A 48 6.95 10.72 0.36
C LEU A 48 7.88 10.44 -0.82
N ALA A 49 7.48 10.76 -2.05
CA ALA A 49 8.33 10.57 -3.21
C ALA A 49 9.63 11.38 -3.08
N LYS A 50 9.53 12.65 -2.68
CA LYS A 50 10.70 13.50 -2.42
C LYS A 50 11.59 12.90 -1.32
N THR A 51 10.98 12.46 -0.21
CA THR A 51 11.70 11.86 0.91
C THR A 51 12.43 10.58 0.48
N GLY A 52 11.84 9.74 -0.37
CA GLY A 52 12.51 8.56 -0.92
C GLY A 52 13.79 8.91 -1.70
N PHE A 53 13.76 9.95 -2.55
CA PHE A 53 14.96 10.41 -3.28
C PHE A 53 16.02 11.01 -2.34
N GLU A 54 15.60 11.68 -1.26
CA GLU A 54 16.52 12.21 -0.24
C GLU A 54 17.16 11.06 0.56
N LEU A 55 16.38 10.02 0.92
CA LEU A 55 16.85 8.84 1.63
C LEU A 55 17.82 8.00 0.80
N GLU A 56 17.56 7.81 -0.50
CA GLU A 56 18.46 7.06 -1.40
C GLU A 56 19.89 7.64 -1.39
N GLN A 57 20.02 8.96 -1.32
CA GLN A 57 21.33 9.64 -1.28
C GLN A 57 22.11 9.39 0.02
N ILE A 58 21.42 9.10 1.12
CA ILE A 58 22.03 8.90 2.44
C ILE A 58 21.95 7.46 2.93
N ALA A 59 21.33 6.55 2.19
CA ALA A 59 21.09 5.17 2.59
C ALA A 59 22.39 4.44 2.99
N HIS A 60 23.50 4.71 2.29
CA HIS A 60 24.84 4.18 2.61
C HIS A 60 25.38 4.59 3.98
N ARG A 61 24.78 5.59 4.63
CA ARG A 61 25.14 6.09 5.98
C ARG A 61 24.25 5.55 7.06
N ILE A 62 23.16 4.87 6.71
CA ILE A 62 22.22 4.28 7.65
C ILE A 62 22.71 2.85 7.92
N GLU A 63 23.09 2.58 9.16
CA GLU A 63 23.49 1.23 9.56
C GLU A 63 22.32 0.27 9.39
N ASP A 64 22.56 -0.88 8.76
CA ASP A 64 21.59 -1.96 8.65
C ASP A 64 21.47 -2.68 10.00
N ASN A 65 20.77 -2.05 10.94
CA ASN A 65 20.50 -2.65 12.24
C ASN A 65 19.16 -3.39 12.20
N THR A 66 19.26 -4.68 11.87
CA THR A 66 18.15 -5.65 11.81
C THR A 66 17.39 -5.84 13.13
N LYS A 67 17.83 -5.23 14.24
CA LYS A 67 17.17 -5.30 15.56
C LYS A 67 16.36 -4.07 15.94
N THR A 68 16.25 -3.07 15.06
CA THR A 68 15.48 -1.85 15.34
C THR A 68 14.00 -2.18 15.52
N LYS A 69 13.39 -1.64 16.58
CA LYS A 69 11.97 -1.81 16.92
C LYS A 69 11.36 -0.49 17.34
N PHE A 70 10.04 -0.37 17.21
CA PHE A 70 9.31 0.74 17.83
C PHE A 70 9.43 0.65 19.35
N THR A 71 9.69 1.78 19.99
CA THR A 71 9.72 1.88 21.46
C THR A 71 8.34 1.58 22.06
N ASP A 72 7.27 1.99 21.37
CA ASP A 72 5.89 1.64 21.75
C ASP A 72 5.54 0.22 21.26
N PRO A 73 5.28 -0.74 22.17
CA PRO A 73 4.87 -2.09 21.80
C PRO A 73 3.58 -2.15 20.98
N TYR A 74 2.68 -1.18 21.14
CA TYR A 74 1.44 -1.11 20.38
C TYR A 74 1.70 -0.73 18.91
N MET A 75 2.57 0.26 18.67
CA MET A 75 3.04 0.58 17.32
C MET A 75 3.76 -0.61 16.68
N GLN A 76 4.61 -1.32 17.43
CA GLN A 76 5.27 -2.52 16.92
C GLN A 76 4.24 -3.58 16.48
N LYS A 77 3.20 -3.84 17.28
CA LYS A 77 2.14 -4.80 16.93
C LYS A 77 1.39 -4.41 15.66
N ARG A 78 1.06 -3.12 15.49
CA ARG A 78 0.41 -2.59 14.29
C ARG A 78 1.31 -2.73 13.06
N PHE A 79 2.58 -2.39 13.21
CA PHE A 79 3.57 -2.58 12.16
C PHE A 79 3.69 -4.04 11.75
N ASP A 80 3.86 -4.95 12.71
CA ASP A 80 3.97 -6.39 12.43
C ASP A 80 2.70 -6.93 11.75
N ARG A 81 1.51 -6.42 12.11
CA ARG A 81 0.24 -6.75 11.44
C ARG A 81 0.23 -6.28 9.99
N ALA A 82 0.68 -5.05 9.73
CA ALA A 82 0.82 -4.52 8.37
C ALA A 82 1.77 -5.36 7.53
N ILE A 83 2.93 -5.74 8.09
CA ILE A 83 3.91 -6.58 7.40
C ILE A 83 3.31 -7.94 7.04
N ARG A 84 2.68 -8.63 7.98
CA ARG A 84 2.02 -9.93 7.70
C ARG A 84 0.93 -9.83 6.64
N PHE A 85 0.19 -8.72 6.62
CA PHE A 85 -0.79 -8.47 5.56
C PHE A 85 -0.12 -8.32 4.20
N ILE A 86 0.93 -7.50 4.10
CA ILE A 86 1.67 -7.28 2.86
C ILE A 86 2.28 -8.60 2.35
N GLU A 87 2.94 -9.37 3.21
CA GLU A 87 3.53 -10.68 2.85
C GLU A 87 2.50 -11.66 2.29
N ARG A 88 1.26 -11.64 2.81
CA ARG A 88 0.19 -12.51 2.35
C ARG A 88 -0.39 -12.10 0.99
N ILE A 89 -0.47 -10.81 0.70
CA ILE A 89 -1.03 -10.34 -0.58
C ILE A 89 0.03 -10.17 -1.67
N MET A 90 1.31 -10.20 -1.30
CA MET A 90 2.44 -9.99 -2.19
C MET A 90 3.54 -11.00 -1.86
N GLU A 91 3.52 -12.15 -2.53
CA GLU A 91 4.53 -13.21 -2.38
C GLU A 91 5.81 -12.88 -3.17
N SER A 92 5.68 -12.06 -4.22
CA SER A 92 6.75 -11.66 -5.11
C SER A 92 6.62 -10.20 -5.57
N PRO A 93 7.70 -9.56 -6.07
CA PRO A 93 7.61 -8.24 -6.68
C PRO A 93 6.61 -8.13 -7.84
N SER A 94 6.31 -9.24 -8.53
CA SER A 94 5.29 -9.30 -9.58
C SER A 94 3.86 -9.19 -9.10
N ASP A 95 3.59 -9.42 -7.81
CA ASP A 95 2.25 -9.33 -7.21
C ASP A 95 1.83 -7.88 -6.86
N MET A 96 2.60 -6.91 -7.35
CA MET A 96 2.41 -5.49 -7.04
C MET A 96 1.01 -4.96 -7.39
N GLU A 97 0.33 -5.56 -8.36
CA GLU A 97 -1.06 -5.23 -8.70
C GLU A 97 -2.01 -5.46 -7.51
N ARG A 98 -1.81 -6.51 -6.72
CA ARG A 98 -2.62 -6.80 -5.52
C ARG A 98 -2.45 -5.71 -4.47
N LEU A 99 -1.21 -5.33 -4.20
CA LEU A 99 -0.88 -4.24 -3.27
C LEU A 99 -1.47 -2.90 -3.76
N GLU A 100 -1.40 -2.63 -5.06
CA GLU A 100 -1.99 -1.43 -5.64
C GLU A 100 -3.52 -1.40 -5.50
N ILE A 101 -4.20 -2.50 -5.80
CA ILE A 101 -5.65 -2.64 -5.66
C ILE A 101 -6.06 -2.48 -4.19
N ALA A 102 -5.43 -3.20 -3.26
CA ALA A 102 -5.76 -3.13 -1.84
C ALA A 102 -5.62 -1.70 -1.30
N ALA A 103 -4.50 -1.04 -1.59
CA ALA A 103 -4.27 0.35 -1.18
C ALA A 103 -5.30 1.31 -1.80
N SER A 104 -5.65 1.09 -3.07
CA SER A 104 -6.62 1.92 -3.80
C SER A 104 -8.05 1.78 -3.28
N ILE A 105 -8.49 0.55 -3.01
CA ILE A 105 -9.79 0.26 -2.38
C ILE A 105 -9.86 0.96 -1.02
N HIS A 106 -8.85 0.75 -0.16
CA HIS A 106 -8.84 1.35 1.17
C HIS A 106 -8.89 2.88 1.10
N LEU A 107 -8.11 3.52 0.22
CA LEU A 107 -8.12 4.99 0.11
C LEU A 107 -9.50 5.51 -0.30
N LEU A 108 -10.13 4.90 -1.30
CA LEU A 108 -11.45 5.32 -1.76
C LEU A 108 -12.53 5.09 -0.69
N LEU A 109 -12.44 4.02 0.09
CA LEU A 109 -13.31 3.79 1.24
C LEU A 109 -13.21 4.92 2.27
N GLN A 110 -11.99 5.37 2.58
CA GLN A 110 -11.75 6.42 3.58
C GLN A 110 -12.09 7.83 3.08
N THR A 111 -11.98 8.08 1.78
CA THR A 111 -12.08 9.44 1.21
C THR A 111 -13.37 9.70 0.45
N THR A 112 -14.22 8.69 0.25
CA THR A 112 -15.46 8.82 -0.54
C THR A 112 -16.64 8.09 0.12
N SER A 113 -17.85 8.46 -0.30
CA SER A 113 -19.10 7.78 0.07
C SER A 113 -19.55 6.75 -0.97
N LEU A 114 -18.63 6.32 -1.87
CA LEU A 114 -18.95 5.35 -2.91
C LEU A 114 -19.26 3.98 -2.30
N ASP A 115 -20.15 3.25 -2.96
CA ASP A 115 -20.37 1.83 -2.68
C ASP A 115 -19.22 0.97 -3.23
N LYS A 116 -19.21 -0.30 -2.83
CA LYS A 116 -18.19 -1.28 -3.23
C LYS A 116 -17.99 -1.35 -4.75
N GLN A 117 -19.06 -1.38 -5.54
CA GLN A 117 -18.98 -1.55 -6.99
C GLN A 117 -18.47 -0.30 -7.70
N ALA A 118 -18.85 0.89 -7.21
CA ALA A 118 -18.32 2.15 -7.70
C ALA A 118 -16.84 2.32 -7.34
N ILE A 119 -16.40 1.85 -6.16
CA ILE A 119 -14.99 1.80 -5.79
C ILE A 119 -14.22 0.91 -6.75
N PHE A 120 -14.69 -0.33 -6.99
CA PHE A 120 -14.04 -1.27 -7.91
C PHE A 120 -13.91 -0.69 -9.31
N SER A 121 -15.00 -0.15 -9.84
CA SER A 121 -15.01 0.50 -11.16
C SER A 121 -13.95 1.61 -11.25
N ARG A 122 -13.80 2.42 -10.19
CA ARG A 122 -12.81 3.51 -10.15
C ARG A 122 -11.38 2.98 -10.06
N VAL A 123 -11.13 1.94 -9.27
CA VAL A 123 -9.83 1.27 -9.19
C VAL A 123 -9.45 0.69 -10.55
N ILE A 124 -10.34 -0.08 -11.16
CA ILE A 124 -10.09 -0.77 -12.43
C ILE A 124 -9.85 0.21 -13.58
N SER A 125 -10.59 1.32 -13.63
CA SER A 125 -10.39 2.38 -14.65
C SER A 125 -8.98 3.00 -14.65
N LYS A 126 -8.21 2.78 -13.58
CA LYS A 126 -6.85 3.29 -13.39
C LYS A 126 -5.77 2.22 -13.51
N MET A 127 -6.15 0.95 -13.59
CA MET A 127 -5.22 -0.13 -13.88
C MET A 127 -4.77 -0.09 -15.34
N PRO A 128 -3.56 -0.56 -15.67
CA PRO A 128 -3.10 -0.66 -17.05
C PRO A 128 -4.12 -1.44 -17.91
N SER A 129 -4.46 -0.89 -19.07
CA SER A 129 -5.52 -1.39 -19.98
C SER A 129 -5.27 -2.79 -20.58
N SER A 130 -4.18 -3.46 -20.21
CA SER A 130 -3.83 -4.81 -20.65
C SER A 130 -4.51 -5.93 -19.84
N GLY A 131 -5.27 -5.59 -18.79
CA GLY A 131 -5.94 -6.57 -17.95
C GLY A 131 -7.30 -7.02 -18.50
N ASP A 132 -7.58 -8.32 -18.44
CA ASP A 132 -8.94 -8.84 -18.53
C ASP A 132 -9.80 -8.25 -17.38
N GLN A 133 -10.87 -7.55 -17.74
CA GLN A 133 -11.80 -6.92 -16.80
C GLN A 133 -12.29 -7.92 -15.74
N LYS A 134 -12.64 -9.15 -16.16
CA LYS A 134 -13.16 -10.18 -15.25
C LYS A 134 -12.10 -10.61 -14.22
N ARG A 135 -10.83 -10.65 -14.62
CA ARG A 135 -9.70 -10.93 -13.74
C ARG A 135 -9.53 -9.81 -12.72
N LEU A 136 -9.61 -8.55 -13.15
CA LEU A 136 -9.48 -7.37 -12.28
C LEU A 136 -10.62 -7.26 -11.27
N ASP A 137 -11.85 -7.57 -11.69
CA ASP A 137 -13.00 -7.66 -10.78
C ASP A 137 -12.76 -8.74 -9.71
N GLY A 138 -12.30 -9.92 -10.11
CA GLY A 138 -11.96 -11.01 -9.19
C GLY A 138 -10.83 -10.65 -8.20
N LEU A 139 -9.84 -9.86 -8.65
CA LEU A 139 -8.79 -9.34 -7.78
C LEU A 139 -9.32 -8.29 -6.79
N CYS A 140 -10.22 -7.41 -7.23
CA CYS A 140 -10.85 -6.44 -6.34
C CYS A 140 -11.67 -7.12 -5.24
N GLU A 141 -12.45 -8.15 -5.59
CA GLU A 141 -13.17 -8.98 -4.62
C GLU A 141 -12.21 -9.65 -3.63
N SER A 142 -11.16 -10.30 -4.14
CA SER A 142 -10.16 -10.94 -3.28
C SER A 142 -9.48 -9.95 -2.33
N MET A 143 -9.10 -8.76 -2.80
CA MET A 143 -8.46 -7.75 -1.94
C MET A 143 -9.44 -7.11 -0.96
N TRP A 144 -10.71 -6.96 -1.32
CA TRP A 144 -11.75 -6.54 -0.40
C TRP A 144 -11.89 -7.52 0.77
N ASP A 145 -11.90 -8.82 0.49
CA ASP A 145 -11.97 -9.86 1.51
C ASP A 145 -10.72 -9.85 2.41
N GLU A 146 -9.52 -9.69 1.85
CA GLU A 146 -8.29 -9.59 2.63
C GLU A 146 -8.27 -8.35 3.54
N LEU A 147 -8.74 -7.20 3.05
CA LEU A 147 -8.88 -5.97 3.86
C LEU A 147 -9.93 -6.14 4.96
N SER A 148 -11.03 -6.84 4.68
CA SER A 148 -12.10 -7.10 5.64
C SER A 148 -11.63 -7.97 6.80
N LYS A 149 -10.79 -8.97 6.54
CA LYS A 149 -10.15 -9.82 7.58
C LYS A 149 -9.25 -9.02 8.53
N GLU A 150 -8.81 -7.84 8.10
CA GLU A 150 -7.94 -6.94 8.86
C GLU A 150 -8.67 -5.73 9.46
N ASP A 151 -10.01 -5.75 9.48
CA ASP A 151 -10.83 -4.65 9.98
C ASP A 151 -10.55 -3.30 9.29
N LEU A 152 -10.00 -3.34 8.06
CA LEU A 152 -9.71 -2.15 7.26
C LEU A 152 -10.92 -1.71 6.42
N ILE A 153 -12.00 -2.51 6.43
CA ILE A 153 -13.29 -2.15 5.84
C ILE A 153 -14.30 -1.98 6.98
N PRO A 154 -14.95 -0.81 7.11
CA PRO A 154 -15.97 -0.61 8.13
C PRO A 154 -17.14 -1.58 7.99
N TYR A 155 -17.64 -2.11 9.11
CA TYR A 155 -18.84 -2.94 9.13
C TYR A 155 -20.03 -2.21 8.49
N GLY A 156 -20.69 -2.84 7.52
CA GLY A 156 -21.92 -2.33 6.89
C GLY A 156 -21.74 -1.49 5.62
N ARG A 157 -20.54 -1.48 5.02
CA ARG A 157 -20.27 -0.93 3.67
C ARG A 157 -20.13 -2.03 2.61
#